data_AF-A0A734GRX4-F1
#
_entry.id   AF-A0A734GRX4-F1
#
_cell.length_a   1.000
_cell.length_b   1.000
_cell.length_c   1.000
_cell.angle_alpha   90.00
_cell.angle_beta   90.00
_cell.angle_gamma   90.00
#
_symmetry.space_group_name_H-M   'P 1'
#
loop_
_entity.id
_entity.type
_entity.pdbx_description
1 polymer ?
#
loop_
_entity_poly.entity_id
_entity_poly.type
_entity_poly.pdbx_seq_one_letter_code
_entity_poly.pdbx_strand_id
1 'polypeptide(L)'
;MSNYCFYSQDALALAQSAGVDVIINSYAEQHKKQTYILCRPLSNEDVKYDYDRAIAVFSSGIKPFFIDFGDDDDLFEEYQEDFLEDVSYLAEKFKYRDKIGRKKSWQILFESLSRNDIDFKKLEVETKESRVIDLIISLIVGSINDTSRINLEANNLLDTIKSKIILFDTDQTKFVFQSGFGKKSVIQGLAGSGKTELLLHKLKEIYSKNPDSRIAFTCFNKILASTMRTRIPEFFDFMRVEKQIEWGTKLFCFNSWGLTKEPFSGMYRYICHYYEIPFGGFGNGDFDALCKKAIADINNSGRADKKALDYVFIDESQDFPQSFIDLCEMVTSKKLYVAGDVFQNIFMPISDNVNRADIVLKKCYRTDPKNLMFSHALGMGLYEEPVLRWLKEPEWDSCGYKYKKVGDRVHLSRDPLRRFEDIPKNHKSTAVHLLEGTDNGPDKIVDIIIDIKERNPSLEQGDIAVIFLDAGGYIYEYIHSLKSKVKQQLGWD
;
A
#
# COMPACT_ATOMS: atom_id res chain seq x y z
N MET A 1 19.40 -12.02 0.69
CA MET A 1 18.29 -12.17 -0.27
C MET A 1 18.11 -10.84 -0.97
N SER A 2 17.84 -10.85 -2.28
CA SER A 2 17.57 -9.62 -3.03
C SER A 2 16.34 -8.89 -2.45
N ASN A 3 16.36 -7.56 -2.46
CA ASN A 3 15.18 -6.74 -2.10
C ASN A 3 14.05 -6.88 -3.14
N TYR A 4 14.31 -7.55 -4.26
CA TYR A 4 13.38 -7.72 -5.37
C TYR A 4 12.76 -9.12 -5.45
N CYS A 5 13.19 -10.07 -4.61
CA CYS A 5 12.61 -11.41 -4.56
C CYS A 5 11.71 -11.62 -3.32
N PHE A 6 10.52 -12.17 -3.55
CA PHE A 6 9.67 -12.71 -2.51
C PHE A 6 9.63 -14.23 -2.65
N TYR A 7 9.97 -14.96 -1.58
CA TYR A 7 9.82 -16.41 -1.50
C TYR A 7 8.70 -16.74 -0.51
N SER A 8 7.78 -17.63 -0.88
CA SER A 8 6.88 -18.24 0.09
C SER A 8 7.65 -19.15 1.07
N GLN A 9 7.05 -19.49 2.21
CA GLN A 9 7.72 -20.12 3.35
C GLN A 9 8.56 -21.36 2.98
N ASP A 10 8.08 -22.19 2.05
CA ASP A 10 8.77 -23.43 1.62
C ASP A 10 9.59 -23.26 0.32
N ALA A 11 9.27 -22.26 -0.50
CA ALA A 11 9.88 -22.09 -1.82
C ALA A 11 11.37 -21.72 -1.73
N LEU A 12 11.75 -20.98 -0.68
CA LEU A 12 13.15 -20.61 -0.47
C LEU A 12 14.03 -21.83 -0.23
N ALA A 13 13.58 -22.78 0.61
CA ALA A 13 14.34 -23.97 0.94
C ALA A 13 14.57 -24.85 -0.29
N LEU A 14 13.54 -25.03 -1.12
CA LEU A 14 13.64 -25.73 -2.40
C LEU A 14 14.64 -25.05 -3.35
N ALA A 15 14.49 -23.75 -3.57
CA ALA A 15 15.36 -23.00 -4.48
C ALA A 15 16.83 -23.03 -4.04
N GLN A 16 17.10 -22.93 -2.72
CA GLN A 16 18.44 -23.02 -2.16
C GLN A 16 19.04 -24.42 -2.28
N SER A 17 18.23 -25.49 -2.17
CA SER A 17 18.71 -26.86 -2.24
C SER A 17 19.38 -27.22 -3.58
N ALA A 18 19.02 -26.51 -4.66
CA ALA A 18 19.60 -26.68 -5.99
C ALA A 18 20.39 -25.45 -6.48
N GLY A 19 20.61 -24.43 -5.65
CA GLY A 19 21.31 -23.19 -6.02
C GLY A 19 20.59 -22.31 -7.05
N VAL A 20 19.32 -22.59 -7.32
CA VAL A 20 18.48 -21.84 -8.27
C VAL A 20 18.18 -20.43 -7.76
N ASP A 21 18.13 -20.25 -6.44
CA ASP A 21 17.91 -18.96 -5.80
C ASP A 21 18.98 -17.93 -6.21
N VAL A 22 20.23 -18.34 -6.40
CA VAL A 22 21.33 -17.46 -6.84
C VAL A 22 21.03 -16.86 -8.22
N ILE A 23 20.56 -17.69 -9.16
CA ILE A 23 20.26 -17.27 -10.53
C ILE A 23 19.05 -16.31 -10.54
N ILE A 24 17.98 -16.68 -9.83
CA ILE A 24 16.77 -15.86 -9.73
C ILE A 24 17.06 -14.52 -9.04
N ASN A 25 17.79 -14.53 -7.92
CA ASN A 25 18.15 -13.31 -7.19
C ASN A 25 19.04 -12.39 -8.04
N SER A 26 19.98 -12.95 -8.80
CA SER A 26 20.84 -12.16 -9.69
C SER A 26 20.03 -11.47 -10.79
N TYR A 27 19.09 -12.19 -11.41
CA TYR A 27 18.18 -11.60 -12.41
C TYR A 27 17.35 -10.45 -11.81
N ALA A 28 16.69 -10.69 -10.66
CA ALA A 28 15.82 -9.71 -10.04
C ALA A 28 16.58 -8.42 -9.66
N GLU A 29 17.80 -8.54 -9.13
CA GLU A 29 18.63 -7.40 -8.74
C GLU A 29 19.16 -6.63 -9.96
N GLN A 30 19.66 -7.34 -10.98
CA GLN A 30 20.20 -6.74 -12.20
C GLN A 30 19.13 -5.93 -12.94
N HIS A 31 17.92 -6.47 -13.02
CA HIS A 31 16.81 -5.85 -13.73
C HIS A 31 15.94 -4.95 -12.83
N LYS A 32 16.18 -4.94 -11.51
CA LYS A 32 15.37 -4.25 -10.50
C LYS A 32 13.87 -4.59 -10.60
N LYS A 33 13.56 -5.84 -10.96
CA LYS A 33 12.20 -6.32 -11.19
C LYS A 33 11.74 -7.15 -10.00
N GLN A 34 10.52 -6.87 -9.53
CA GLN A 34 9.89 -7.71 -8.51
C GLN A 34 9.69 -9.11 -9.07
N THR A 35 10.13 -10.12 -8.31
CA THR A 35 10.06 -11.52 -8.69
C THR A 35 9.49 -12.32 -7.52
N TYR A 36 8.46 -13.11 -7.79
CA TYR A 36 7.76 -13.93 -6.80
C TYR A 36 8.06 -15.40 -7.07
N ILE A 37 8.44 -16.12 -6.03
CA ILE A 37 8.78 -17.52 -6.06
C ILE A 37 7.85 -18.22 -5.06
N LEU A 38 6.92 -19.01 -5.59
CA LEU A 38 5.76 -19.51 -4.85
C LEU A 38 5.60 -21.01 -5.06
N CYS A 39 5.23 -21.76 -4.02
CA CYS A 39 4.76 -23.15 -4.17
C CYS A 39 3.26 -23.22 -4.50
N ARG A 40 2.51 -22.15 -4.24
CA ARG A 40 1.07 -22.04 -4.53
C ARG A 40 0.67 -20.56 -4.55
N PRO A 41 -0.45 -20.17 -5.18
CA PRO A 41 -0.94 -18.80 -5.12
C PRO A 41 -1.15 -18.31 -3.67
N LEU A 42 -0.61 -17.15 -3.31
CA LEU A 42 -0.74 -16.58 -1.95
C LEU A 42 -2.18 -16.20 -1.61
N SER A 43 -2.98 -15.87 -2.62
CA SER A 43 -4.42 -15.61 -2.44
C SER A 43 -5.24 -16.81 -1.99
N ASN A 44 -4.65 -18.02 -2.00
CA ASN A 44 -5.31 -19.29 -1.70
C ASN A 44 -4.46 -20.21 -0.81
N GLU A 45 -3.83 -19.65 0.24
CA GLU A 45 -2.92 -20.39 1.14
C GLU A 45 -3.53 -21.64 1.79
N ASP A 46 -4.86 -21.68 1.96
CA ASP A 46 -5.54 -22.80 2.61
C ASP A 46 -5.57 -24.07 1.73
N VAL A 47 -5.30 -23.95 0.42
CA VAL A 47 -5.20 -25.08 -0.49
C VAL A 47 -3.86 -25.78 -0.31
N LYS A 48 -3.91 -27.11 -0.24
CA LYS A 48 -2.74 -27.99 -0.21
C LYS A 48 -2.69 -28.75 -1.52
N TYR A 49 -1.53 -28.77 -2.14
CA TYR A 49 -1.24 -29.66 -3.26
C TYR A 49 -0.61 -30.95 -2.73
N ASP A 50 -0.85 -32.05 -3.43
CA ASP A 50 -0.27 -33.35 -3.06
C ASP A 50 1.24 -33.40 -3.34
N TYR A 51 1.72 -32.58 -4.29
CA TYR A 51 3.13 -32.40 -4.59
C TYR A 51 3.70 -31.10 -3.99
N ASP A 52 4.75 -31.23 -3.19
CA ASP A 52 5.40 -30.12 -2.45
C ASP A 52 6.84 -29.83 -2.90
N ARG A 53 7.33 -30.51 -3.94
CA ARG A 53 8.70 -30.43 -4.45
C ARG A 53 8.84 -29.53 -5.68
N ALA A 54 7.92 -28.59 -5.88
CA ALA A 54 7.93 -27.67 -7.01
C ALA A 54 7.79 -26.20 -6.59
N ILE A 55 8.27 -25.31 -7.46
CA ILE A 55 8.03 -23.86 -7.35
C ILE A 55 7.55 -23.30 -8.70
N ALA A 56 6.81 -22.21 -8.62
CA ALA A 56 6.42 -21.35 -9.73
C ALA A 56 7.08 -19.97 -9.57
N VAL A 57 7.68 -19.47 -10.65
CA VAL A 57 8.42 -18.20 -10.67
C VAL A 57 7.71 -17.21 -11.56
N PHE A 58 7.52 -16.00 -11.04
CA PHE A 58 6.80 -14.92 -11.72
C PHE A 58 7.59 -13.63 -11.68
N SER A 59 7.77 -12.99 -12.82
CA SER A 59 8.26 -11.62 -12.93
C SER A 59 7.64 -10.94 -14.14
N SER A 60 7.49 -9.63 -14.07
CA SER A 60 6.89 -8.86 -15.16
C SER A 60 7.77 -8.86 -16.41
N GLY A 61 7.15 -9.04 -17.58
CA GLY A 61 7.83 -9.04 -18.87
C GLY A 61 8.57 -10.33 -19.20
N ILE A 62 8.36 -11.41 -18.44
CA ILE A 62 8.78 -12.76 -18.80
C ILE A 62 7.64 -13.76 -18.63
N LYS A 63 7.66 -14.84 -19.41
CA LYS A 63 6.80 -16.01 -19.21
C LYS A 63 6.97 -16.56 -17.79
N PRO A 64 5.87 -16.79 -17.04
CA PRO A 64 5.93 -17.56 -15.81
C PRO A 64 6.45 -18.97 -16.07
N PHE A 65 7.12 -19.56 -15.10
CA PHE A 65 7.64 -20.91 -15.26
C PHE A 65 7.64 -21.72 -13.98
N PHE A 66 7.56 -23.04 -14.15
CA PHE A 66 7.65 -24.03 -13.08
C PHE A 66 9.02 -24.68 -13.07
N ILE A 67 9.50 -25.03 -11.88
CA ILE A 67 10.71 -25.84 -11.67
C ILE A 67 10.37 -26.97 -10.73
N ASP A 68 10.74 -28.18 -11.15
CA ASP A 68 10.67 -29.38 -10.34
C ASP A 68 12.00 -29.64 -9.56
N PHE A 69 11.85 -30.10 -8.32
CA PHE A 69 12.94 -30.52 -7.43
C PHE A 69 12.78 -31.97 -6.95
N GLY A 70 11.75 -32.69 -7.39
CA GLY A 70 11.62 -34.13 -7.18
C GLY A 70 12.05 -34.94 -8.40
N ASP A 71 11.56 -36.17 -8.44
CA ASP A 71 11.83 -37.17 -9.48
C ASP A 71 10.53 -37.86 -9.95
N ASP A 72 9.37 -37.21 -9.73
CA ASP A 72 8.04 -37.74 -10.04
C ASP A 72 7.32 -36.83 -11.05
N ASP A 73 7.46 -37.18 -12.33
CA ASP A 73 6.93 -36.38 -13.44
C ASP A 73 5.39 -36.30 -13.40
N ASP A 74 4.71 -37.37 -13.00
CA ASP A 74 3.23 -37.41 -12.95
C ASP A 74 2.70 -36.45 -11.88
N LEU A 75 3.30 -36.45 -10.68
CA LEU A 75 2.94 -35.51 -9.61
C LEU A 75 3.32 -34.07 -9.94
N PHE A 76 4.40 -33.86 -10.70
CA PHE A 76 4.76 -32.53 -11.17
C PHE A 76 3.75 -31.99 -12.19
N GLU A 77 3.27 -32.80 -13.13
CA GLU A 77 2.20 -32.41 -14.05
C GLU A 77 0.90 -32.07 -13.31
N GLU A 78 0.53 -32.86 -12.29
CA GLU A 78 -0.64 -32.59 -11.44
C GLU A 78 -0.50 -31.25 -10.70
N TYR A 79 0.67 -30.97 -10.11
CA TYR A 79 0.98 -29.68 -9.49
C TYR A 79 0.78 -28.49 -10.43
N GLN A 80 1.22 -28.63 -11.69
CA GLN A 80 1.06 -27.57 -12.68
C GLN A 80 -0.41 -27.33 -13.00
N GLU A 81 -1.17 -28.39 -13.22
CA GLU A 81 -2.60 -28.30 -13.52
C GLU A 81 -3.39 -27.69 -12.36
N ASP A 82 -3.11 -28.11 -11.13
CA ASP A 82 -3.69 -27.55 -9.90
C ASP A 82 -3.37 -26.06 -9.76
N PHE A 83 -2.11 -25.66 -9.97
CA PHE A 83 -1.72 -24.26 -9.93
C PHE A 83 -2.48 -23.42 -10.96
N LEU A 84 -2.59 -23.91 -12.19
CA LEU A 84 -3.30 -23.21 -13.25
C LEU A 84 -4.82 -23.18 -13.00
N GLU A 85 -5.41 -24.22 -12.40
CA GLU A 85 -6.83 -24.21 -11.99
C GLU A 85 -7.08 -23.20 -10.87
N ASP A 86 -6.18 -23.09 -9.89
CA ASP A 86 -6.30 -22.08 -8.84
C ASP A 86 -6.24 -20.66 -9.40
N VAL A 87 -5.35 -20.39 -10.37
CA VAL A 87 -5.33 -19.11 -11.10
C VAL A 87 -6.64 -18.90 -11.88
N SER A 88 -7.18 -19.94 -12.52
CA SER A 88 -8.47 -19.88 -13.24
C SER A 88 -9.65 -19.57 -12.29
N TYR A 89 -9.65 -20.16 -11.09
CA TYR A 89 -10.62 -19.90 -10.04
C TYR A 89 -10.52 -18.45 -9.54
N LEU A 90 -9.32 -17.97 -9.22
CA LEU A 90 -9.09 -16.58 -8.82
C LEU A 90 -9.53 -15.60 -9.91
N ALA A 91 -9.24 -15.90 -11.19
CA ALA A 91 -9.64 -15.06 -12.30
C ALA A 91 -11.17 -14.93 -12.44
N GLU A 92 -11.92 -15.99 -12.17
CA GLU A 92 -13.39 -15.94 -12.12
C GLU A 92 -13.88 -15.18 -10.89
N LYS A 93 -13.34 -15.54 -9.72
CA LYS A 93 -13.67 -14.93 -8.44
C LYS A 93 -13.40 -13.43 -8.42
N PHE A 94 -12.50 -12.90 -9.24
CA PHE A 94 -12.24 -11.45 -9.30
C PHE A 94 -12.66 -10.79 -10.62
N LYS A 95 -13.39 -11.48 -11.52
CA LYS A 95 -13.83 -10.95 -12.84
C LYS A 95 -12.66 -10.50 -13.73
N TYR A 96 -11.55 -11.22 -13.65
CA TYR A 96 -10.40 -11.02 -14.54
C TYR A 96 -10.58 -11.76 -15.87
N ARG A 97 -11.49 -12.74 -15.95
CA ARG A 97 -11.76 -13.49 -17.19
C ARG A 97 -12.12 -12.57 -18.37
N ASP A 98 -12.75 -11.43 -18.11
CA ASP A 98 -13.09 -10.44 -19.13
C ASP A 98 -11.86 -9.79 -19.78
N LYS A 99 -10.69 -9.85 -19.12
CA LYS A 99 -9.43 -9.26 -19.58
C LYS A 99 -8.42 -10.29 -20.06
N ILE A 100 -8.25 -11.39 -19.32
CA ILE A 100 -7.22 -12.41 -19.63
C ILE A 100 -7.77 -13.63 -20.37
N GLY A 101 -9.11 -13.79 -20.43
CA GLY A 101 -9.75 -14.96 -21.01
C GLY A 101 -9.82 -16.16 -20.07
N ARG A 102 -10.13 -17.33 -20.63
CA ARG A 102 -10.18 -18.62 -19.91
C ARG A 102 -8.78 -19.26 -19.85
N LYS A 103 -8.58 -20.24 -18.96
CA LYS A 103 -7.30 -20.98 -18.77
C LYS A 103 -6.58 -21.30 -20.09
N LYS A 104 -7.29 -21.89 -21.07
CA LYS A 104 -6.76 -22.22 -22.40
C LYS A 104 -6.12 -21.04 -23.17
N SER A 105 -6.55 -19.81 -22.91
CA SER A 105 -6.07 -18.60 -23.60
C SER A 105 -4.71 -18.15 -23.08
N TRP A 106 -4.37 -18.42 -21.81
CA TRP A 106 -3.17 -17.88 -21.17
C TRP A 106 -2.24 -18.96 -20.60
N GLN A 107 -2.69 -20.22 -20.46
CA GLN A 107 -1.83 -21.31 -19.97
C GLN A 107 -0.59 -21.53 -20.86
N ILE A 108 -0.68 -21.20 -22.15
CA ILE A 108 0.44 -21.29 -23.10
C ILE A 108 1.58 -20.29 -22.81
N LEU A 109 1.34 -19.33 -21.90
CA LEU A 109 2.38 -18.43 -21.41
C LEU A 109 3.23 -19.04 -20.31
N PHE A 110 2.84 -20.19 -19.75
CA PHE A 110 3.59 -20.90 -18.72
C PHE A 110 4.55 -21.90 -19.35
N GLU A 111 5.78 -21.96 -18.81
CA GLU A 111 6.82 -22.87 -19.26
C GLU A 111 7.25 -23.81 -18.12
N SER A 112 7.79 -24.98 -18.48
CA SER A 112 8.48 -25.88 -17.55
C SER A 112 9.97 -25.79 -17.82
N LEU A 113 10.77 -25.43 -16.81
CA LEU A 113 12.22 -25.30 -16.96
C LEU A 113 12.96 -26.29 -16.07
N SER A 114 14.06 -26.82 -16.59
CA SER A 114 15.00 -27.59 -15.78
C SER A 114 15.74 -26.67 -14.82
N ARG A 115 15.94 -27.11 -13.57
CA ARG A 115 16.75 -26.42 -12.56
C ARG A 115 18.17 -26.07 -13.01
N ASN A 116 18.69 -26.75 -14.02
CA ASN A 116 20.05 -26.55 -14.56
C ASN A 116 20.11 -25.63 -15.80
N ASP A 117 18.97 -25.29 -16.41
CA ASP A 117 18.92 -24.51 -17.66
C ASP A 117 17.85 -23.42 -17.58
N ILE A 118 18.11 -22.41 -16.75
CA ILE A 118 17.23 -21.25 -16.59
C ILE A 118 17.82 -20.08 -17.39
N ASP A 119 17.24 -19.80 -18.54
CA ASP A 119 17.60 -18.65 -19.38
C ASP A 119 16.45 -17.65 -19.48
N PHE A 120 16.52 -16.61 -18.65
CA PHE A 120 15.52 -15.54 -18.63
C PHE A 120 15.36 -14.80 -19.96
N LYS A 121 16.37 -14.78 -20.83
CA LYS A 121 16.26 -14.10 -22.13
C LYS A 121 15.31 -14.83 -23.06
N LYS A 122 15.22 -16.16 -22.97
CA LYS A 122 14.29 -16.98 -23.76
C LYS A 122 12.83 -16.81 -23.32
N LEU A 123 12.62 -16.23 -22.13
CA LEU A 123 11.29 -16.04 -21.55
C LEU A 123 10.72 -14.64 -21.81
N GLU A 124 11.46 -13.73 -22.43
CA GLU A 124 10.97 -12.37 -22.70
C GLU A 124 9.70 -12.40 -23.57
N VAL A 125 8.74 -11.54 -23.25
CA VAL A 125 7.44 -11.47 -23.91
C VAL A 125 7.14 -10.08 -24.45
N GLU A 126 6.21 -10.00 -25.39
CA GLU A 126 5.72 -8.73 -25.91
C GLU A 126 4.84 -7.98 -24.89
N THR A 127 4.62 -6.68 -25.12
CA THR A 127 3.89 -5.80 -24.20
C THR A 127 2.50 -6.32 -23.82
N LYS A 128 1.74 -6.87 -24.78
CA LYS A 128 0.37 -7.36 -24.53
C LYS A 128 0.38 -8.58 -23.61
N GLU A 129 1.24 -9.55 -23.89
CA GLU A 129 1.43 -10.74 -23.06
C GLU A 129 1.95 -10.37 -21.67
N SER A 130 2.90 -9.42 -21.59
CA SER A 130 3.38 -8.89 -20.31
C SER A 130 2.25 -8.35 -19.46
N ARG A 131 1.28 -7.62 -20.03
CA ARG A 131 0.12 -7.10 -19.28
C ARG A 131 -0.81 -8.23 -18.79
N VAL A 132 -0.98 -9.30 -19.57
CA VAL A 132 -1.72 -10.50 -19.13
C VAL A 132 -1.01 -11.18 -17.96
N ILE A 133 0.31 -11.35 -18.07
CA ILE A 133 1.16 -11.90 -17.01
C ILE A 133 1.06 -11.04 -15.75
N ASP A 134 1.08 -9.71 -15.90
CA ASP A 134 0.93 -8.79 -14.76
C ASP A 134 -0.41 -8.94 -14.04
N LEU A 135 -1.50 -9.16 -14.78
CA LEU A 135 -2.80 -9.46 -14.18
C LEU A 135 -2.79 -10.80 -13.45
N ILE A 136 -2.17 -11.83 -14.02
CA ILE A 136 -1.99 -13.14 -13.36
C ILE A 136 -1.17 -12.98 -12.08
N ILE A 137 -0.05 -12.23 -12.13
CA ILE A 137 0.76 -11.91 -10.95
C ILE A 137 -0.11 -11.22 -9.89
N SER A 138 -0.95 -10.27 -10.30
CA SER A 138 -1.82 -9.55 -9.36
C SER A 138 -2.80 -10.48 -8.64
N LEU A 139 -3.32 -11.49 -9.33
CA LEU A 139 -4.22 -12.50 -8.76
C LEU A 139 -3.49 -13.40 -7.77
N ILE A 140 -2.32 -13.94 -8.14
CA ILE A 140 -1.58 -14.88 -7.28
C ILE A 140 -1.03 -14.22 -6.02
N VAL A 141 -0.65 -12.94 -6.08
CA VAL A 141 -0.16 -12.19 -4.91
C VAL A 141 -1.27 -11.48 -4.14
N GLY A 142 -2.52 -11.60 -4.58
CA GLY A 142 -3.68 -10.99 -3.91
C GLY A 142 -3.75 -9.47 -4.02
N SER A 143 -3.03 -8.87 -4.96
CA SER A 143 -3.08 -7.45 -5.30
C SER A 143 -4.21 -7.22 -6.32
N ILE A 144 -5.46 -7.38 -5.88
CA ILE A 144 -6.63 -7.32 -6.75
C ILE A 144 -6.83 -5.90 -7.30
N ASN A 145 -7.05 -5.81 -8.61
CA ASN A 145 -7.23 -4.56 -9.34
C ASN A 145 -8.67 -4.40 -9.84
N ASP A 146 -9.12 -3.15 -9.96
CA ASP A 146 -10.36 -2.81 -10.64
C ASP A 146 -10.19 -2.99 -12.14
N THR A 147 -10.66 -4.13 -12.66
CA THR A 147 -10.52 -4.49 -14.08
C THR A 147 -11.24 -3.54 -15.01
N SER A 148 -12.25 -2.80 -14.54
CA SER A 148 -12.97 -1.82 -15.36
C SER A 148 -12.07 -0.67 -15.82
N ARG A 149 -11.07 -0.29 -15.00
CA ARG A 149 -10.08 0.77 -15.30
C ARG A 149 -8.93 0.30 -16.19
N ILE A 150 -8.76 -1.01 -16.34
CA ILE A 150 -7.63 -1.60 -17.06
C ILE A 150 -7.97 -1.69 -18.54
N ASN A 151 -7.44 -0.75 -19.32
CA ASN A 151 -7.41 -0.83 -20.77
C ASN A 151 -6.08 -1.43 -21.25
N LEU A 152 -6.12 -2.67 -21.74
CA LEU A 152 -4.93 -3.36 -22.27
C LEU A 152 -4.36 -2.71 -23.54
N GLU A 153 -5.16 -1.91 -24.23
CA GLU A 153 -4.80 -1.22 -25.49
C GLU A 153 -4.45 0.26 -25.30
N ALA A 154 -4.36 0.74 -24.04
CA ALA A 154 -3.97 2.12 -23.76
C ALA A 154 -2.62 2.46 -24.41
N ASN A 155 -2.58 3.56 -25.15
CA ASN A 155 -1.44 3.96 -26.01
C ASN A 155 -0.87 5.35 -25.69
N ASN A 156 -1.65 6.25 -25.10
CA ASN A 156 -1.16 7.55 -24.62
C ASN A 156 -0.75 7.49 -23.14
N LEU A 157 0.05 8.45 -22.70
CA LEU A 157 0.67 8.43 -21.38
C LEU A 157 -0.36 8.46 -20.24
N LEU A 158 -1.35 9.35 -20.31
CA LEU A 158 -2.38 9.48 -19.28
C LEU A 158 -3.18 8.19 -19.15
N ASP A 159 -3.64 7.62 -20.26
CA ASP A 159 -4.42 6.38 -20.28
C ASP A 159 -3.58 5.18 -19.82
N THR A 160 -2.29 5.18 -20.14
CA THR A 160 -1.35 4.14 -19.65
C THR A 160 -1.21 4.22 -18.13
N ILE A 161 -1.12 5.43 -17.56
CA ILE A 161 -1.07 5.63 -16.10
C ILE A 161 -2.42 5.26 -15.44
N LYS A 162 -3.54 5.66 -16.04
CA LYS A 162 -4.89 5.31 -15.56
C LYS A 162 -5.16 3.80 -15.59
N SER A 163 -4.62 3.10 -16.59
CA SER A 163 -4.77 1.65 -16.78
C SER A 163 -3.64 0.80 -16.18
N LYS A 164 -2.76 1.40 -15.35
CA LYS A 164 -1.61 0.71 -14.78
C LYS A 164 -2.06 -0.33 -13.76
N ILE A 165 -1.59 -1.56 -13.95
CA ILE A 165 -1.83 -2.68 -13.03
C ILE A 165 -1.00 -2.45 -11.77
N ILE A 166 -1.67 -2.46 -10.63
CA ILE A 166 -1.08 -2.33 -9.30
C ILE A 166 -0.61 -3.72 -8.86
N LEU A 167 0.66 -3.82 -8.50
CA LEU A 167 1.27 -5.01 -7.92
C LEU A 167 2.00 -4.63 -6.63
N PHE A 168 1.81 -5.45 -5.59
CA PHE A 168 2.53 -5.31 -4.34
C PHE A 168 4.02 -5.56 -4.52
N ASP A 169 4.87 -4.69 -3.99
CA ASP A 169 6.30 -5.02 -3.89
C ASP A 169 6.56 -6.12 -2.85
N THR A 170 7.80 -6.61 -2.82
CA THR A 170 8.26 -7.61 -1.86
C THR A 170 7.94 -7.27 -0.40
N ASP A 171 8.08 -6.02 0.04
CA ASP A 171 7.85 -5.61 1.43
C ASP A 171 6.35 -5.55 1.76
N GLN A 172 5.54 -5.09 0.81
CA GLN A 172 4.08 -5.12 0.89
C GLN A 172 3.56 -6.57 0.94
N THR A 173 4.05 -7.45 0.06
CA THR A 173 3.69 -8.88 0.07
C THR A 173 4.12 -9.54 1.37
N LYS A 174 5.31 -9.26 1.89
CA LYS A 174 5.75 -9.75 3.22
C LYS A 174 4.81 -9.28 4.32
N PHE A 175 4.44 -8.01 4.38
CA PHE A 175 3.52 -7.53 5.42
C PHE A 175 2.16 -8.24 5.38
N VAL A 176 1.61 -8.46 4.19
CA VAL A 176 0.31 -9.11 4.01
C VAL A 176 0.37 -10.58 4.41
N PHE A 177 1.33 -11.35 3.89
CA PHE A 177 1.33 -12.82 4.02
C PHE A 177 2.27 -13.36 5.10
N GLN A 178 3.38 -12.68 5.39
CA GLN A 178 4.33 -13.10 6.43
C GLN A 178 4.00 -12.37 7.74
N SER A 179 3.24 -13.05 8.60
CA SER A 179 2.91 -12.52 9.92
C SER A 179 4.19 -12.44 10.77
N GLY A 180 4.67 -11.22 11.05
CA GLY A 180 5.84 -11.01 11.92
C GLY A 180 5.65 -11.62 13.32
N PHE A 181 6.76 -11.97 13.98
CA PHE A 181 6.76 -12.48 15.35
C PHE A 181 6.37 -11.38 16.34
N GLY A 182 5.67 -11.75 17.42
CA GLY A 182 5.34 -10.85 18.53
C GLY A 182 3.92 -10.25 18.51
N LYS A 183 3.62 -9.53 19.60
CA LYS A 183 2.28 -8.97 19.89
C LYS A 183 1.98 -7.69 19.11
N LYS A 184 3.00 -7.02 18.59
CA LYS A 184 2.88 -5.76 17.85
C LYS A 184 3.59 -5.90 16.51
N SER A 185 2.96 -5.42 15.45
CA SER A 185 3.57 -5.25 14.13
C SER A 185 3.44 -3.80 13.68
N VAL A 186 4.57 -3.15 13.45
CA VAL A 186 4.66 -1.74 13.07
C VAL A 186 5.10 -1.63 11.62
N ILE A 187 4.25 -1.00 10.81
CA ILE A 187 4.56 -0.64 9.42
C ILE A 187 4.72 0.88 9.31
N GLN A 188 5.90 1.31 8.89
CA GLN A 188 6.19 2.71 8.61
C GLN A 188 6.32 2.90 7.11
N GLY A 189 6.00 4.08 6.59
CA GLY A 189 6.19 4.33 5.18
C GLY A 189 5.91 5.75 4.76
N LEU A 190 6.36 6.12 3.57
CA LEU A 190 6.08 7.43 2.99
C LEU A 190 4.58 7.65 2.73
N ALA A 191 4.19 8.91 2.56
CA ALA A 191 2.88 9.25 2.05
C ALA A 191 2.67 8.58 0.68
N GLY A 192 1.51 7.92 0.51
CA GLY A 192 1.21 7.19 -0.72
C GLY A 192 1.97 5.86 -0.91
N SER A 193 2.54 5.28 0.14
CA SER A 193 3.17 3.94 0.08
C SER A 193 2.19 2.76 0.18
N GLY A 194 0.90 3.02 0.43
CA GLY A 194 -0.14 1.99 0.50
C GLY A 194 -0.44 1.44 1.90
N LYS A 195 0.05 2.07 2.98
CA LYS A 195 -0.13 1.63 4.38
C LYS A 195 -1.57 1.20 4.73
N THR A 196 -2.55 2.09 4.56
CA THR A 196 -3.96 1.78 4.84
C THR A 196 -4.48 0.61 4.03
N GLU A 197 -4.07 0.49 2.76
CA GLU A 197 -4.47 -0.64 1.90
C GLU A 197 -3.97 -1.97 2.48
N LEU A 198 -2.70 -2.01 2.92
CA LEU A 198 -2.13 -3.20 3.54
C LEU A 198 -2.82 -3.55 4.86
N LEU A 199 -3.19 -2.55 5.67
CA LEU A 199 -4.00 -2.78 6.87
C LEU A 199 -5.36 -3.38 6.53
N LEU A 200 -6.03 -2.93 5.45
CA LEU A 200 -7.31 -3.49 5.01
C LEU A 200 -7.17 -4.94 4.52
N HIS A 201 -6.11 -5.25 3.76
CA HIS A 201 -5.79 -6.63 3.38
C HIS A 201 -5.61 -7.53 4.61
N LYS A 202 -4.87 -7.05 5.61
CA LYS A 202 -4.63 -7.79 6.85
C LYS A 202 -5.89 -7.91 7.71
N LEU A 203 -6.71 -6.87 7.76
CA LEU A 203 -8.03 -6.88 8.40
C LEU A 203 -8.94 -7.95 7.76
N LYS A 204 -9.03 -7.98 6.43
CA LYS A 204 -9.79 -8.98 5.68
C LYS A 204 -9.31 -10.39 6.00
N GLU A 205 -8.00 -10.62 5.96
CA GLU A 205 -7.41 -11.93 6.26
C GLU A 205 -7.81 -12.41 7.66
N ILE A 206 -7.61 -11.56 8.68
CA ILE A 206 -7.90 -11.91 10.07
C ILE A 206 -9.40 -12.10 10.29
N TYR A 207 -10.23 -11.24 9.72
CA TYR A 207 -11.69 -11.32 9.85
C TYR A 207 -12.24 -12.62 9.26
N SER A 208 -11.70 -13.06 8.12
CA SER A 208 -12.07 -14.33 7.47
C SER A 208 -11.56 -15.55 8.23
N LYS A 209 -10.28 -15.58 8.61
CA LYS A 209 -9.66 -16.75 9.29
C LYS A 209 -10.10 -16.93 10.74
N ASN A 210 -10.50 -15.84 11.42
CA ASN A 210 -10.87 -15.88 12.84
C ASN A 210 -12.34 -15.45 13.04
N PRO A 211 -13.30 -16.38 12.99
CA PRO A 211 -14.72 -16.05 13.03
C PRO A 211 -15.16 -15.36 14.32
N ASP A 212 -14.55 -15.69 15.46
CA ASP A 212 -14.98 -15.22 16.80
C ASP A 212 -14.14 -14.07 17.36
N SER A 213 -13.11 -13.61 16.63
CA SER A 213 -12.21 -12.58 17.15
C SER A 213 -12.85 -11.20 17.10
N ARG A 214 -12.73 -10.45 18.21
CA ARG A 214 -13.14 -9.04 18.32
C ARG A 214 -12.02 -8.14 17.80
N ILE A 215 -12.31 -7.35 16.78
CA ILE A 215 -11.33 -6.57 16.02
C ILE A 215 -11.72 -5.10 16.08
N ALA A 216 -10.77 -4.22 16.41
CA ALA A 216 -10.97 -2.78 16.28
C ALA A 216 -10.02 -2.17 15.25
N PHE A 217 -10.55 -1.26 14.44
CA PHE A 217 -9.80 -0.36 13.58
C PHE A 217 -9.94 1.06 14.13
N THR A 218 -8.84 1.78 14.32
CA THR A 218 -8.87 3.15 14.85
C THR A 218 -7.94 4.10 14.11
N CYS A 219 -8.40 5.35 14.02
CA CYS A 219 -7.69 6.47 13.41
C CYS A 219 -7.97 7.74 14.21
N PHE A 220 -7.22 8.81 13.94
CA PHE A 220 -7.19 9.97 14.84
C PHE A 220 -8.53 10.69 14.94
N ASN A 221 -9.10 11.10 13.81
CA ASN A 221 -10.28 11.96 13.78
C ASN A 221 -11.57 11.25 13.33
N LYS A 222 -12.71 11.92 13.55
CA LYS A 222 -14.04 11.42 13.21
C LYS A 222 -14.28 11.30 11.71
N ILE A 223 -13.69 12.18 10.90
CA ILE A 223 -13.87 12.18 9.45
C ILE A 223 -13.22 10.93 8.86
N LEU A 224 -11.96 10.67 9.20
CA LEU A 224 -11.23 9.46 8.80
C LEU A 224 -11.98 8.20 9.26
N ALA A 225 -12.49 8.18 10.50
CA ALA A 225 -13.23 7.03 11.01
C ALA A 225 -14.54 6.80 10.25
N SER A 226 -15.23 7.88 9.88
CA SER A 226 -16.44 7.82 9.05
C SER A 226 -16.11 7.31 7.64
N THR A 227 -15.06 7.83 7.01
CA THR A 227 -14.61 7.36 5.70
C THR A 227 -14.20 5.89 5.74
N MET A 228 -13.52 5.43 6.80
CA MET A 228 -13.14 4.02 6.95
C MET A 228 -14.33 3.10 7.19
N ARG A 229 -15.38 3.56 7.89
CA ARG A 229 -16.63 2.79 8.01
C ARG A 229 -17.32 2.54 6.67
N THR A 230 -17.16 3.43 5.69
CA THR A 230 -17.65 3.24 4.32
C THR A 230 -16.68 2.39 3.49
N ARG A 231 -15.38 2.68 3.58
CA ARG A 231 -14.35 2.02 2.77
C ARG A 231 -14.14 0.56 3.13
N ILE A 232 -14.25 0.17 4.41
CA ILE A 232 -14.05 -1.22 4.84
C ILE A 232 -15.05 -2.17 4.17
N PRO A 233 -16.38 -1.93 4.21
CA PRO A 233 -17.36 -2.72 3.45
C PRO A 233 -17.09 -2.75 1.95
N GLU A 234 -16.84 -1.59 1.33
CA GLU A 234 -16.53 -1.51 -0.10
C GLU A 234 -15.30 -2.36 -0.46
N PHE A 235 -14.27 -2.33 0.39
CA PHE A 235 -13.08 -3.16 0.21
C PHE A 235 -13.40 -4.65 0.36
N PHE A 236 -14.22 -5.05 1.34
CA PHE A 236 -14.63 -6.45 1.51
C PHE A 236 -15.43 -6.97 0.31
N ASP A 237 -16.35 -6.15 -0.21
CA ASP A 237 -17.14 -6.46 -1.41
C ASP A 237 -16.24 -6.57 -2.64
N PHE A 238 -15.32 -5.62 -2.81
CA PHE A 238 -14.32 -5.63 -3.88
C PHE A 238 -13.45 -6.89 -3.84
N MET A 239 -13.03 -7.29 -2.63
CA MET A 239 -12.27 -8.52 -2.37
C MET A 239 -13.13 -9.79 -2.34
N ARG A 240 -14.43 -9.68 -2.68
CA ARG A 240 -15.40 -10.79 -2.73
C ARG A 240 -15.39 -11.64 -1.46
N VAL A 241 -15.41 -10.98 -0.31
CA VAL A 241 -15.55 -11.66 0.98
C VAL A 241 -17.02 -12.04 1.15
N GLU A 242 -17.31 -13.33 1.22
CA GLU A 242 -18.68 -13.84 1.36
C GLU A 242 -19.29 -13.54 2.74
N LYS A 243 -18.44 -13.41 3.78
CA LYS A 243 -18.88 -13.16 5.14
C LYS A 243 -19.25 -11.69 5.33
N GLN A 244 -20.50 -11.45 5.73
CA GLN A 244 -20.98 -10.11 6.07
C GLN A 244 -20.23 -9.53 7.29
N ILE A 245 -20.09 -8.20 7.29
CA ILE A 245 -19.44 -7.47 8.37
C ILE A 245 -20.42 -7.29 9.53
N GLU A 246 -20.03 -7.79 10.70
CA GLU A 246 -20.80 -7.68 11.94
C GLU A 246 -20.29 -6.49 12.78
N TRP A 247 -20.81 -5.30 12.46
CA TRP A 247 -20.46 -4.06 13.17
C TRP A 247 -20.94 -4.08 14.63
N GLY A 248 -20.08 -3.62 15.54
CA GLY A 248 -20.45 -3.43 16.95
C GLY A 248 -20.46 -4.71 17.79
N THR A 249 -20.32 -5.87 17.16
CA THR A 249 -20.15 -7.16 17.85
C THR A 249 -18.75 -7.73 17.59
N LYS A 250 -18.37 -7.85 16.32
CA LYS A 250 -17.10 -8.44 15.90
C LYS A 250 -16.11 -7.40 15.41
N LEU A 251 -16.55 -6.51 14.51
CA LEU A 251 -15.71 -5.44 13.97
C LEU A 251 -16.15 -4.09 14.53
N PHE A 252 -15.18 -3.33 14.99
CA PHE A 252 -15.35 -1.97 15.46
C PHE A 252 -14.48 -1.03 14.62
N CYS A 253 -15.01 0.13 14.24
CA CYS A 253 -14.23 1.20 13.63
C CYS A 253 -14.48 2.48 14.41
N PHE A 254 -13.42 3.04 15.01
CA PHE A 254 -13.51 4.13 15.97
C PHE A 254 -12.58 5.28 15.60
N ASN A 255 -12.99 6.52 15.86
CA ASN A 255 -11.99 7.56 16.11
C ASN A 255 -11.35 7.32 17.49
N SER A 256 -10.21 7.95 17.75
CA SER A 256 -9.42 7.66 18.95
C SER A 256 -10.10 7.99 20.27
N TRP A 257 -10.72 9.17 20.40
CA TRP A 257 -11.20 9.70 21.68
C TRP A 257 -12.61 9.25 22.08
N GLY A 258 -13.64 9.69 21.35
CA GLY A 258 -15.06 9.36 21.59
C GLY A 258 -15.86 10.46 22.28
N LEU A 259 -17.08 10.13 22.69
CA LEU A 259 -18.09 11.03 23.27
C LEU A 259 -18.55 10.54 24.65
N THR A 260 -18.83 11.47 25.56
CA THR A 260 -19.15 11.19 26.97
C THR A 260 -20.42 10.36 27.20
N LYS A 261 -21.37 10.34 26.26
CA LYS A 261 -22.63 9.60 26.42
C LYS A 261 -22.66 8.28 25.63
N GLU A 262 -21.70 8.06 24.73
CA GLU A 262 -21.76 6.98 23.75
C GLU A 262 -20.57 6.02 23.92
N PRO A 263 -20.74 4.85 24.56
CA PRO A 263 -19.64 3.91 24.81
C PRO A 263 -18.87 3.43 23.57
N PHE A 264 -19.54 3.32 22.42
CA PHE A 264 -18.96 2.84 21.17
C PHE A 264 -18.61 3.96 20.19
N SER A 265 -18.42 5.18 20.70
CA SER A 265 -18.12 6.36 19.87
C SER A 265 -16.63 6.61 19.64
N GLY A 266 -15.74 5.95 20.38
CA GLY A 266 -14.29 6.08 20.20
C GLY A 266 -13.51 4.99 20.93
N MET A 267 -12.27 4.76 20.53
CA MET A 267 -11.45 3.67 21.05
C MET A 267 -11.15 3.84 22.54
N TYR A 268 -10.65 5.02 22.95
CA TYR A 268 -10.41 5.36 24.35
C TYR A 268 -11.71 5.28 25.17
N ARG A 269 -12.81 5.83 24.65
CA ARG A 269 -14.12 5.73 25.29
C ARG A 269 -14.59 4.28 25.49
N TYR A 270 -14.43 3.44 24.48
CA TYR A 270 -14.78 2.02 24.52
C TYR A 270 -13.97 1.29 25.59
N ILE A 271 -12.65 1.55 25.66
CA ILE A 271 -11.76 1.01 26.68
C ILE A 271 -12.25 1.41 28.07
N CYS A 272 -12.52 2.70 28.31
CA CYS A 272 -13.01 3.16 29.61
C CYS A 272 -14.30 2.44 30.03
N HIS A 273 -15.22 2.25 29.08
CA HIS A 273 -16.47 1.53 29.33
C HIS A 273 -16.24 0.05 29.65
N TYR A 274 -15.41 -0.66 28.88
CA TYR A 274 -15.15 -2.09 29.07
C TYR A 274 -14.51 -2.40 30.44
N TYR A 275 -13.55 -1.57 30.85
CA TYR A 275 -12.85 -1.74 32.14
C TYR A 275 -13.57 -1.07 33.32
N GLU A 276 -14.71 -0.40 33.08
CA GLU A 276 -15.47 0.35 34.09
C GLU A 276 -14.63 1.41 34.82
N ILE A 277 -13.76 2.12 34.08
CA ILE A 277 -12.91 3.20 34.59
C ILE A 277 -13.46 4.59 34.17
N PRO A 278 -13.10 5.67 34.88
CA PRO A 278 -13.57 7.01 34.54
C PRO A 278 -13.14 7.45 33.13
N PHE A 279 -14.11 7.93 32.34
CA PHE A 279 -13.84 8.53 31.04
C PHE A 279 -13.55 10.04 31.17
N GLY A 280 -12.46 10.50 30.55
CA GLY A 280 -12.15 11.92 30.37
C GLY A 280 -12.47 12.41 28.95
N GLY A 281 -13.42 13.34 28.81
CA GLY A 281 -13.68 14.02 27.54
C GLY A 281 -12.65 15.10 27.22
N PHE A 282 -12.86 15.80 26.11
CA PHE A 282 -11.96 16.87 25.61
C PHE A 282 -11.68 17.97 26.65
N GLY A 283 -12.67 18.34 27.47
CA GLY A 283 -12.50 19.35 28.52
C GLY A 283 -11.80 18.85 29.80
N ASN A 284 -11.47 17.55 29.89
CA ASN A 284 -10.90 16.95 31.11
C ASN A 284 -9.36 16.89 31.11
N GLY A 285 -8.71 17.25 30.01
CA GLY A 285 -7.24 17.29 29.93
C GLY A 285 -6.72 16.90 28.54
N ASP A 286 -5.40 16.90 28.43
CA ASP A 286 -4.70 16.45 27.24
C ASP A 286 -4.87 14.93 27.02
N PHE A 287 -4.92 14.52 25.74
CA PHE A 287 -5.20 13.14 25.37
C PHE A 287 -4.12 12.16 25.87
N ASP A 288 -2.84 12.55 25.87
CA ASP A 288 -1.75 11.71 26.37
C ASP A 288 -1.88 11.46 27.88
N ALA A 289 -2.19 12.52 28.64
CA ALA A 289 -2.40 12.43 30.08
C ALA A 289 -3.58 11.51 30.43
N LEU A 290 -4.67 11.59 29.66
CA LEU A 290 -5.84 10.74 29.83
C LEU A 290 -5.55 9.26 29.52
N CYS A 291 -4.77 8.97 28.47
CA CYS A 291 -4.35 7.61 28.15
C CYS A 291 -3.46 7.01 29.26
N LYS A 292 -2.49 7.78 29.76
CA LYS A 292 -1.64 7.37 30.90
C LYS A 292 -2.47 7.09 32.15
N LYS A 293 -3.47 7.93 32.43
CA LYS A 293 -4.38 7.72 33.55
C LYS A 293 -5.20 6.44 33.37
N ALA A 294 -5.76 6.18 32.19
CA ALA A 294 -6.51 4.96 31.93
C ALA A 294 -5.66 3.69 32.08
N ILE A 295 -4.39 3.71 31.67
CA ILE A 295 -3.45 2.62 31.93
C ILE A 295 -3.34 2.35 33.45
N ALA A 296 -3.15 3.39 34.25
CA ALA A 296 -3.07 3.26 35.70
C ALA A 296 -4.38 2.74 36.31
N ASP A 297 -5.53 3.27 35.87
CA ASP A 297 -6.85 2.87 36.35
C ASP A 297 -7.16 1.41 35.98
N ILE A 298 -6.77 0.93 34.78
CA ILE A 298 -6.91 -0.49 34.39
C ILE A 298 -6.09 -1.39 35.31
N ASN A 299 -4.82 -1.04 35.57
CA ASN A 299 -3.97 -1.81 36.47
C ASN A 299 -4.55 -1.88 37.90
N ASN A 300 -5.19 -0.80 38.36
CA ASN A 300 -5.80 -0.74 39.68
C ASN A 300 -7.22 -1.34 39.76
N SER A 301 -7.86 -1.60 38.62
CA SER A 301 -9.25 -2.11 38.55
C SER A 301 -9.40 -3.60 38.90
N GLY A 302 -8.29 -4.34 38.99
CA GLY A 302 -8.31 -5.80 39.07
C GLY A 302 -8.75 -6.51 37.77
N ARG A 303 -8.86 -5.77 36.65
CA ARG A 303 -9.31 -6.29 35.35
C ARG A 303 -8.21 -6.32 34.28
N ALA A 304 -6.95 -6.03 34.62
CA ALA A 304 -5.83 -5.93 33.67
C ALA A 304 -5.61 -7.20 32.81
N ASP A 305 -5.96 -8.37 33.35
CA ASP A 305 -5.87 -9.66 32.64
C ASP A 305 -6.97 -9.84 31.59
N LYS A 306 -8.13 -9.17 31.76
CA LYS A 306 -9.21 -9.20 30.78
C LYS A 306 -8.81 -8.34 29.59
N LYS A 307 -8.89 -8.90 28.38
CA LYS A 307 -8.59 -8.18 27.13
C LYS A 307 -9.88 -7.78 26.42
N ALA A 308 -9.99 -6.50 26.11
CA ALA A 308 -11.16 -5.93 25.47
C ALA A 308 -11.32 -6.42 24.03
N LEU A 309 -10.20 -6.60 23.32
CA LEU A 309 -10.14 -6.90 21.89
C LEU A 309 -9.09 -7.97 21.62
N ASP A 310 -9.25 -8.72 20.52
CA ASP A 310 -8.27 -9.71 20.08
C ASP A 310 -7.25 -9.11 19.13
N TYR A 311 -7.71 -8.27 18.21
CA TYR A 311 -6.86 -7.56 17.28
C TYR A 311 -7.19 -6.07 17.26
N VAL A 312 -6.17 -5.23 17.15
CA VAL A 312 -6.32 -3.79 16.99
C VAL A 312 -5.48 -3.31 15.82
N PHE A 313 -6.06 -2.45 15.00
CA PHE A 313 -5.42 -1.77 13.89
C PHE A 313 -5.43 -0.27 14.17
N ILE A 314 -4.26 0.36 14.11
CA ILE A 314 -4.07 1.80 14.26
C ILE A 314 -3.56 2.33 12.92
N ASP A 315 -4.31 3.22 12.29
CA ASP A 315 -3.87 3.96 11.11
C ASP A 315 -3.47 5.40 11.47
N GLU A 316 -2.54 5.97 10.71
CA GLU A 316 -1.93 7.30 10.96
C GLU A 316 -1.36 7.45 12.37
N SER A 317 -0.51 6.49 12.77
CA SER A 317 0.01 6.41 14.14
C SER A 317 0.84 7.61 14.59
N GLN A 318 1.38 8.38 13.65
CA GLN A 318 2.12 9.62 13.92
C GLN A 318 1.26 10.70 14.58
N ASP A 319 -0.07 10.61 14.46
CA ASP A 319 -1.01 11.53 15.10
C ASP A 319 -1.31 11.15 16.57
N PHE A 320 -0.76 10.03 17.05
CA PHE A 320 -1.01 9.53 18.40
C PHE A 320 0.17 9.71 19.34
N PRO A 321 -0.10 10.02 20.63
CA PRO A 321 0.92 9.88 21.65
C PRO A 321 1.23 8.40 21.89
N GLN A 322 2.45 8.11 22.32
CA GLN A 322 2.89 6.75 22.63
C GLN A 322 1.99 6.07 23.67
N SER A 323 1.49 6.82 24.65
CA SER A 323 0.58 6.30 25.67
C SER A 323 -0.72 5.71 25.11
N PHE A 324 -1.22 6.23 23.99
CA PHE A 324 -2.40 5.68 23.33
C PHE A 324 -2.10 4.33 22.66
N ILE A 325 -0.91 4.21 22.05
CA ILE A 325 -0.44 2.95 21.46
C ILE A 325 -0.24 1.91 22.56
N ASP A 326 0.38 2.30 23.68
CA ASP A 326 0.61 1.42 24.83
C ASP A 326 -0.71 0.97 25.46
N LEU A 327 -1.69 1.87 25.57
CA LEU A 327 -3.04 1.54 26.03
C LEU A 327 -3.72 0.54 25.09
N CYS A 328 -3.64 0.74 23.77
CA CYS A 328 -4.15 -0.22 22.78
C CYS A 328 -3.46 -1.59 22.89
N GLU A 329 -2.14 -1.62 23.06
CA GLU A 329 -1.36 -2.85 23.23
C GLU A 329 -1.74 -3.61 24.51
N MET A 330 -2.00 -2.88 25.60
CA MET A 330 -2.44 -3.43 26.88
C MET A 330 -3.78 -4.17 26.76
N VAL A 331 -4.75 -3.59 26.06
CA VAL A 331 -6.13 -4.11 25.98
C VAL A 331 -6.32 -5.18 24.89
N THR A 332 -5.29 -5.43 24.09
CA THR A 332 -5.30 -6.41 22.98
C THR A 332 -4.80 -7.78 23.45
N SER A 333 -5.49 -8.87 23.06
CA SER A 333 -5.12 -10.24 23.45
C SER A 333 -4.12 -10.88 22.49
N LYS A 334 -4.33 -10.79 21.17
CA LYS A 334 -3.51 -11.46 20.16
C LYS A 334 -2.50 -10.53 19.53
N LYS A 335 -2.94 -9.53 18.74
CA LYS A 335 -2.00 -8.73 17.96
C LYS A 335 -2.46 -7.30 17.64
N LEU A 336 -1.54 -6.36 17.77
CA LEU A 336 -1.69 -4.94 17.42
C LEU A 336 -0.94 -4.65 16.12
N TYR A 337 -1.63 -4.06 15.13
CA TYR A 337 -1.05 -3.55 13.89
C TYR A 337 -1.03 -2.03 13.93
N VAL A 338 0.14 -1.43 13.71
CA VAL A 338 0.33 0.02 13.78
C VAL A 338 0.92 0.50 12.46
N ALA A 339 0.18 1.35 11.74
CA ALA A 339 0.67 2.01 10.54
C ALA A 339 0.93 3.49 10.79
N GLY A 340 2.09 3.98 10.37
CA GLY A 340 2.46 5.39 10.52
C GLY A 340 3.32 5.93 9.39
N ASP A 341 3.41 7.26 9.32
CA ASP A 341 4.25 7.96 8.36
C ASP A 341 5.61 8.39 8.95
N VAL A 342 6.65 8.28 8.14
CA VAL A 342 8.03 8.67 8.49
C VAL A 342 8.24 10.19 8.36
N PHE A 343 7.49 10.87 7.48
CA PHE A 343 7.80 12.24 7.01
C PHE A 343 6.69 13.29 7.13
N GLN A 344 5.48 12.95 7.59
CA GLN A 344 4.41 13.95 7.65
C GLN A 344 4.71 15.11 8.61
N ASN A 345 5.43 14.87 9.70
CA ASN A 345 5.93 15.97 10.55
C ASN A 345 7.33 16.41 10.11
N ILE A 346 7.38 17.21 9.04
CA ILE A 346 8.61 17.83 8.51
C ILE A 346 9.31 18.77 9.51
N PHE A 347 8.64 19.17 10.60
CA PHE A 347 9.21 19.99 11.67
C PHE A 347 9.67 19.21 12.91
N MET A 348 9.38 17.91 12.99
CA MET A 348 9.80 17.08 14.13
C MET A 348 10.97 16.17 13.73
N PRO A 349 11.91 15.88 14.64
CA PRO A 349 12.91 14.83 14.43
C PRO A 349 12.24 13.54 13.97
N ILE A 350 12.91 12.74 13.13
CA ILE A 350 12.40 11.41 12.78
C ILE A 350 12.21 10.66 14.09
N SER A 351 10.96 10.25 14.35
CA SER A 351 10.61 9.64 15.63
C SER A 351 11.41 8.36 15.86
N ASP A 352 11.79 8.09 17.11
CA ASP A 352 12.44 6.83 17.51
C ASP A 352 11.64 5.58 17.06
N ASN A 353 10.33 5.75 16.79
CA ASN A 353 9.44 4.73 16.30
C ASN A 353 9.83 4.17 14.92
N VAL A 354 10.56 4.92 14.08
CA VAL A 354 11.04 4.44 12.78
C VAL A 354 12.12 3.37 12.95
N ASN A 355 12.99 3.50 13.94
CA ASN A 355 13.99 2.48 14.28
C ASN A 355 13.37 1.21 14.90
N ARG A 356 12.10 1.27 15.32
CA ARG A 356 11.34 0.15 15.90
C ARG A 356 10.33 -0.45 14.92
N ALA A 357 10.32 -0.01 13.66
CA ALA A 357 9.42 -0.54 12.65
C ALA A 357 9.84 -1.94 12.21
N ASP A 358 8.89 -2.85 12.09
CA ASP A 358 9.15 -4.19 11.55
C ASP A 358 9.32 -4.13 10.03
N ILE A 359 8.58 -3.23 9.36
CA ILE A 359 8.61 -3.03 7.92
C ILE A 359 8.61 -1.53 7.60
N VAL A 360 9.51 -1.10 6.71
CA VAL A 360 9.60 0.28 6.22
C VAL A 360 9.31 0.31 4.72
N LEU A 361 8.15 0.84 4.34
CA LEU A 361 7.74 1.01 2.96
C LEU A 361 8.42 2.24 2.34
N LYS A 362 9.52 1.98 1.63
CA LYS A 362 10.38 3.01 1.02
C LYS A 362 9.83 3.58 -0.29
N LYS A 363 8.77 3.01 -0.87
CA LYS A 363 8.25 3.37 -2.20
C LYS A 363 6.96 4.19 -2.10
N CYS A 364 6.85 5.24 -2.94
CA CYS A 364 5.62 6.01 -3.11
C CYS A 364 4.96 5.59 -4.42
N TYR A 365 3.72 5.14 -4.34
CA TYR A 365 2.94 4.67 -5.49
C TYR A 365 1.97 5.74 -6.01
N ARG A 366 1.81 6.86 -5.31
CA ARG A 366 0.82 7.89 -5.67
C ARG A 366 1.41 8.96 -6.59
N THR A 367 2.64 9.37 -6.33
CA THR A 367 3.28 10.53 -6.95
C THR A 367 4.52 10.09 -7.71
N ASP A 368 4.77 10.67 -8.89
CA ASP A 368 5.95 10.32 -9.66
C ASP A 368 7.24 10.65 -8.88
N PRO A 369 8.34 9.90 -9.08
CA PRO A 369 9.54 10.06 -8.27
C PRO A 369 10.16 11.47 -8.34
N LYS A 370 10.05 12.18 -9.47
CA LYS A 370 10.64 13.52 -9.60
C LYS A 370 9.86 14.55 -8.81
N ASN A 371 8.52 14.53 -8.91
CA ASN A 371 7.70 15.45 -8.13
C ASN A 371 7.80 15.15 -6.63
N LEU A 372 7.86 13.87 -6.24
CA LEU A 372 8.14 13.49 -4.84
C LEU A 372 9.48 14.06 -4.35
N MET A 373 10.55 13.93 -5.14
CA MET A 373 11.86 14.46 -4.82
C MET A 373 11.85 15.99 -4.70
N PHE A 374 11.16 16.67 -5.61
CA PHE A 374 10.97 18.12 -5.57
C PHE A 374 10.22 18.53 -4.28
N SER A 375 9.11 17.89 -3.95
CA SER A 375 8.34 18.17 -2.74
C SER A 375 9.15 17.95 -1.46
N HIS A 376 9.94 16.88 -1.37
CA HIS A 376 10.82 16.66 -0.22
C HIS A 376 11.92 17.73 -0.12
N ALA A 377 12.54 18.11 -1.24
CA ALA A 377 13.57 19.13 -1.24
C ALA A 377 13.03 20.50 -0.78
N LEU A 378 11.83 20.86 -1.24
CA LEU A 378 11.12 22.06 -0.81
C LEU A 378 10.73 21.98 0.67
N GLY A 379 10.05 20.91 1.09
CA GLY A 379 9.55 20.75 2.45
C GLY A 379 10.65 20.64 3.51
N MET A 380 11.85 20.16 3.15
CA MET A 380 13.01 20.12 4.04
C MET A 380 13.88 21.38 3.95
N GLY A 381 13.57 22.32 3.05
CA GLY A 381 14.38 23.51 2.81
C GLY A 381 15.83 23.17 2.47
N LEU A 382 16.07 22.16 1.62
CA LEU A 382 17.43 21.67 1.30
C LEU A 382 18.27 22.68 0.50
N TYR A 383 17.62 23.69 -0.08
CA TYR A 383 18.26 24.75 -0.86
C TYR A 383 18.22 26.11 -0.14
N GLU A 384 17.73 26.16 1.09
CA GLU A 384 17.76 27.37 1.92
C GLU A 384 19.16 27.58 2.52
N GLU A 385 19.50 28.84 2.80
CA GLU A 385 20.72 29.21 3.52
C GLU A 385 20.35 29.91 4.83
N PRO A 386 20.46 29.22 6.01
CA PRO A 386 20.91 27.84 6.20
C PRO A 386 19.84 26.79 5.85
N VAL A 387 20.29 25.57 5.56
CA VAL A 387 19.39 24.43 5.31
C VAL A 387 18.50 24.20 6.52
N LEU A 388 17.18 24.10 6.28
CA LEU A 388 16.21 23.96 7.38
C LEU A 388 16.25 22.58 8.02
N ARG A 389 16.31 21.51 7.23
CA ARG A 389 16.33 20.13 7.74
C ARG A 389 17.23 19.22 6.91
N TRP A 390 18.36 18.86 7.49
CA TRP A 390 19.26 17.84 6.92
C TRP A 390 19.11 16.51 7.66
N LEU A 391 18.86 15.42 6.93
CA LEU A 391 18.77 14.08 7.51
C LEU A 391 20.14 13.40 7.62
N LYS A 392 20.25 12.46 8.57
CA LYS A 392 21.39 11.56 8.69
C LYS A 392 21.36 10.49 7.59
N GLU A 393 22.50 9.86 7.31
CA GLU A 393 22.58 8.83 6.26
C GLU A 393 21.59 7.66 6.42
N PRO A 394 21.40 7.06 7.61
CA PRO A 394 20.41 5.98 7.79
C PRO A 394 18.95 6.45 7.61
N GLU A 395 18.70 7.72 7.89
CA GLU A 395 17.39 8.34 7.72
C GLU A 395 17.09 8.51 6.23
N TRP A 396 18.06 8.93 5.41
CA TRP A 396 17.93 8.96 3.94
C TRP A 396 17.58 7.59 3.37
N ASP A 397 18.24 6.52 3.82
CA ASP A 397 17.91 5.16 3.38
C ASP A 397 16.48 4.75 3.81
N SER A 398 16.06 5.12 5.02
CA SER A 398 14.69 4.87 5.50
C SER A 398 13.63 5.59 4.67
N CYS A 399 13.98 6.71 4.02
CA CYS A 399 13.13 7.38 3.04
C CYS A 399 13.08 6.68 1.68
N GLY A 400 13.94 5.70 1.43
CA GLY A 400 14.19 5.16 0.10
C GLY A 400 15.11 6.01 -0.79
N TYR A 401 15.99 6.83 -0.20
CA TYR A 401 17.04 7.55 -0.93
C TYR A 401 18.38 6.82 -0.84
N LYS A 402 19.07 6.75 -1.98
CA LYS A 402 20.50 6.43 -2.06
C LYS A 402 21.30 7.71 -1.90
N TYR A 403 22.00 7.81 -0.78
CA TYR A 403 22.87 8.92 -0.43
C TYR A 403 24.25 8.73 -1.06
N LYS A 404 24.77 9.73 -1.77
CA LYS A 404 26.14 9.74 -2.27
C LYS A 404 26.76 11.13 -2.11
N LYS A 405 27.78 11.24 -1.27
CA LYS A 405 28.58 12.47 -1.14
C LYS A 405 29.56 12.60 -2.31
N VAL A 406 29.60 13.78 -2.94
CA VAL A 406 30.48 14.11 -4.07
C VAL A 406 31.06 15.50 -3.82
N GLY A 407 32.28 15.54 -3.29
CA GLY A 407 32.91 16.81 -2.88
C GLY A 407 32.13 17.49 -1.75
N ASP A 408 31.70 18.72 -2.00
CA ASP A 408 30.85 19.56 -1.15
C ASP A 408 29.34 19.31 -1.35
N ARG A 409 28.97 18.49 -2.34
CA ARG A 409 27.57 18.21 -2.69
C ARG A 409 27.15 16.82 -2.26
N VAL A 410 25.84 16.63 -2.20
CA VAL A 410 25.21 15.33 -2.01
C VAL A 410 24.26 15.06 -3.16
N HIS A 411 24.41 13.88 -3.74
CA HIS A 411 23.52 13.37 -4.77
C HIS A 411 22.56 12.38 -4.12
N LEU A 412 21.28 12.72 -4.13
CA LEU A 412 20.20 11.83 -3.70
C LEU A 412 19.56 11.21 -4.94
N SER A 413 19.38 9.88 -4.92
CA SER A 413 18.66 9.16 -5.97
C SER A 413 17.70 8.15 -5.38
N ARG A 414 16.68 7.73 -6.15
CA ARG A 414 15.71 6.69 -5.75
C ARG A 414 15.71 5.60 -6.80
N ASP A 415 15.38 4.38 -6.39
CA ASP A 415 15.17 3.33 -7.37
C ASP A 415 13.93 3.60 -8.24
N PRO A 416 13.98 3.22 -9.53
CA PRO A 416 12.85 3.39 -10.42
C PRO A 416 11.65 2.63 -9.89
N LEU A 417 10.47 3.23 -10.03
CA LEU A 417 9.23 2.64 -9.59
C LEU A 417 8.43 2.20 -10.81
N ARG A 418 8.09 0.92 -10.84
CA ARG A 418 7.41 0.27 -11.97
C ARG A 418 6.14 1.00 -12.42
N ARG A 419 5.33 1.53 -11.48
CA ARG A 419 4.11 2.29 -11.82
C ARG A 419 4.39 3.45 -12.79
N PHE A 420 5.62 3.98 -12.78
CA PHE A 420 6.06 5.13 -13.56
C PHE A 420 7.15 4.77 -14.59
N GLU A 421 7.34 3.49 -14.91
CA GLU A 421 8.38 3.05 -15.85
C GLU A 421 8.12 3.54 -17.30
N ASP A 422 6.84 3.72 -17.64
CA ASP A 422 6.40 4.20 -18.95
C ASP A 422 6.53 5.72 -19.10
N ILE A 423 6.86 6.44 -18.02
CA ILE A 423 7.06 7.90 -18.07
C ILE A 423 8.42 8.20 -18.70
N PRO A 424 8.46 8.95 -19.83
CA PRO A 424 9.71 9.33 -20.45
C PRO A 424 10.65 10.07 -19.49
N LYS A 425 11.95 9.79 -19.56
CA LYS A 425 12.95 10.43 -18.67
C LYS A 425 12.98 11.96 -18.80
N ASN A 426 12.60 12.53 -19.94
CA ASN A 426 12.51 13.97 -20.17
C ASN A 426 11.12 14.56 -19.85
N HIS A 427 10.15 13.75 -19.41
CA HIS A 427 8.83 14.24 -19.01
C HIS A 427 8.96 15.22 -17.82
N LYS A 428 8.27 16.35 -17.92
CA LYS A 428 8.20 17.40 -16.88
C LYS A 428 6.93 17.19 -16.05
N SER A 429 7.08 16.53 -14.91
CA SER A 429 5.96 16.24 -13.99
C SER A 429 5.50 17.46 -13.19
N THR A 430 6.36 18.48 -13.08
CA THR A 430 6.11 19.70 -12.30
C THR A 430 6.41 20.91 -13.16
N ALA A 431 5.48 21.87 -13.20
CA ALA A 431 5.65 23.16 -13.84
C ALA A 431 5.37 24.26 -12.80
N VAL A 432 6.16 25.32 -12.85
CA VAL A 432 5.99 26.50 -11.99
C VAL A 432 5.55 27.65 -12.89
N HIS A 433 4.41 28.23 -12.55
CA HIS A 433 3.85 29.39 -13.24
C HIS A 433 3.87 30.57 -12.27
N LEU A 434 4.52 31.66 -12.66
CA LEU A 434 4.51 32.90 -11.91
C LEU A 434 3.33 33.75 -12.39
N LEU A 435 2.60 34.33 -11.45
CA LEU A 435 1.54 35.30 -11.76
C LEU A 435 2.12 36.71 -11.58
N GLU A 436 1.95 37.56 -12.59
CA GLU A 436 2.22 38.98 -12.48
C GLU A 436 1.07 39.69 -11.75
N GLY A 437 1.32 40.87 -11.16
CA GLY A 437 0.31 41.58 -10.37
C GLY A 437 -0.96 41.99 -11.14
N THR A 438 -0.91 41.95 -12.47
CA THR A 438 -2.04 42.23 -13.38
C THR A 438 -2.78 40.96 -13.83
N ASP A 439 -2.26 39.77 -13.53
CA ASP A 439 -2.85 38.52 -13.99
C ASP A 439 -4.14 38.17 -13.23
N ASN A 440 -5.14 37.70 -13.97
CA ASN A 440 -6.31 37.07 -13.38
C ASN A 440 -5.97 35.59 -13.10
N GLY A 441 -5.78 35.25 -11.81
CA GLY A 441 -5.44 33.88 -11.39
C GLY A 441 -6.40 32.81 -11.95
N PRO A 442 -7.73 32.96 -11.81
CA PRO A 442 -8.70 32.03 -12.39
C PRO A 442 -8.55 31.82 -13.91
N ASP A 443 -8.31 32.87 -14.69
CA ASP A 443 -8.07 32.74 -16.13
C ASP A 443 -6.83 31.91 -16.44
N LYS A 444 -5.71 32.20 -15.76
CA LYS A 444 -4.48 31.44 -15.93
C LYS A 444 -4.64 29.97 -15.56
N ILE A 445 -5.40 29.66 -14.51
CA ILE A 445 -5.70 28.28 -14.13
C ILE A 445 -6.49 27.58 -15.26
N VAL A 446 -7.48 28.25 -15.86
CA VAL A 446 -8.24 27.69 -16.98
C VAL A 446 -7.36 27.46 -18.21
N ASP A 447 -6.49 28.42 -18.55
CA ASP A 447 -5.53 28.27 -19.65
C ASP A 447 -4.63 27.05 -19.46
N ILE A 448 -4.15 26.83 -18.22
CA ILE A 448 -3.34 25.64 -17.87
C ILE A 448 -4.16 24.36 -18.05
N ILE A 449 -5.43 24.34 -17.61
CA ILE A 449 -6.30 23.17 -17.78
C ILE A 449 -6.53 22.86 -19.27
N ILE A 450 -6.76 23.89 -20.09
CA ILE A 450 -6.92 23.75 -21.54
C ILE A 450 -5.66 23.16 -22.18
N ASP A 451 -4.48 23.70 -21.86
CA ASP A 451 -3.21 23.18 -22.37
C ASP A 451 -2.95 21.72 -21.93
N ILE A 452 -3.36 21.32 -20.72
CA ILE A 452 -3.29 19.91 -20.29
C ILE A 452 -4.26 19.04 -21.11
N LYS A 453 -5.48 19.53 -21.39
CA LYS A 453 -6.50 18.83 -22.17
C LYS A 453 -6.10 18.67 -23.64
N GLU A 454 -5.48 19.67 -24.24
CA GLU A 454 -4.95 19.58 -25.61
C GLU A 454 -3.88 18.50 -25.73
N ARG A 455 -3.01 18.38 -24.71
CA ARG A 455 -1.98 17.35 -24.63
C ARG A 455 -2.54 15.96 -24.27
N ASN A 456 -3.71 15.90 -23.63
CA ASN A 456 -4.35 14.67 -23.17
C ASN A 456 -5.86 14.69 -23.48
N PRO A 457 -6.27 14.30 -24.70
CA PRO A 457 -7.67 14.39 -25.12
C PRO A 457 -8.68 13.58 -24.26
N SER A 458 -8.21 12.56 -23.54
CA SER A 458 -9.00 11.74 -22.60
C SER A 458 -9.12 12.32 -21.19
N LEU A 459 -8.70 13.57 -20.99
CA LEU A 459 -8.77 14.26 -19.71
C LEU A 459 -10.23 14.57 -19.33
N GLU A 460 -10.60 14.21 -18.11
CA GLU A 460 -11.90 14.44 -17.50
C GLU A 460 -11.81 15.39 -16.30
N GLN A 461 -12.94 15.99 -15.90
CA GLN A 461 -12.97 16.91 -14.76
C GLN A 461 -12.44 16.29 -13.46
N GLY A 462 -12.63 14.98 -13.27
CA GLY A 462 -12.14 14.25 -12.10
C GLY A 462 -10.62 14.04 -12.04
N ASP A 463 -9.91 14.31 -13.14
CA ASP A 463 -8.44 14.19 -13.21
C ASP A 463 -7.73 15.45 -12.69
N ILE A 464 -8.46 16.55 -12.51
CA ILE A 464 -7.89 17.85 -12.12
C ILE A 464 -8.33 18.21 -10.70
N ALA A 465 -7.34 18.52 -9.86
CA ALA A 465 -7.56 19.09 -8.54
C ALA A 465 -6.84 20.45 -8.45
N VAL A 466 -7.59 21.49 -8.05
CA VAL A 466 -7.04 22.82 -7.80
C VAL A 466 -7.05 23.07 -6.29
N ILE A 467 -5.87 23.35 -5.74
CA ILE A 467 -5.67 23.53 -4.29
C ILE A 467 -5.16 24.95 -4.04
N PHE A 468 -5.89 25.70 -3.22
CA PHE A 468 -5.46 27.00 -2.72
C PHE A 468 -4.85 26.80 -1.32
N LEU A 469 -3.66 27.36 -1.08
CA LEU A 469 -2.91 27.16 0.16
C LEU A 469 -3.12 28.26 1.21
N ASP A 470 -3.63 29.42 0.80
CA ASP A 470 -3.93 30.56 1.67
C ASP A 470 -5.39 30.49 2.17
N ALA A 471 -5.72 31.27 3.21
CA ALA A 471 -7.06 31.42 3.79
C ALA A 471 -7.67 32.82 3.55
N GLY A 472 -7.04 33.64 2.69
CA GLY A 472 -7.54 34.96 2.33
C GLY A 472 -8.92 34.95 1.68
N GLY A 473 -9.75 35.96 1.98
CA GLY A 473 -11.13 36.05 1.49
C GLY A 473 -11.27 36.07 -0.04
N TYR A 474 -10.27 36.61 -0.76
CA TYR A 474 -10.23 36.66 -2.23
C TYR A 474 -10.30 35.26 -2.87
N ILE A 475 -9.89 34.21 -2.15
CA ILE A 475 -9.88 32.83 -2.65
C ILE A 475 -11.29 32.36 -2.94
N TYR A 476 -12.28 32.75 -2.13
CA TYR A 476 -13.67 32.38 -2.37
C TYR A 476 -14.21 33.01 -3.65
N GLU A 477 -13.81 34.24 -3.97
CA GLU A 477 -14.12 34.90 -5.24
C GLU A 477 -13.43 34.19 -6.41
N TYR A 478 -12.16 33.81 -6.24
CA TYR A 478 -11.40 33.06 -7.24
C TYR A 478 -12.05 31.71 -7.54
N ILE A 479 -12.47 30.97 -6.51
CA ILE A 479 -13.16 29.68 -6.67
C ILE A 479 -14.48 29.87 -7.43
N HIS A 480 -15.26 30.90 -7.10
CA HIS A 480 -16.52 31.17 -7.80
C HIS A 480 -16.29 31.52 -9.28
N SER A 481 -15.33 32.40 -9.56
CA SER A 481 -14.93 32.78 -10.91
C SER A 481 -14.41 31.58 -11.71
N LEU A 482 -13.50 30.80 -11.12
CA LEU A 482 -12.91 29.60 -11.72
C LEU A 482 -14.00 28.58 -12.07
N LYS A 483 -14.93 28.30 -11.16
CA LYS A 483 -16.06 27.40 -11.43
C LYS A 483 -16.88 27.85 -12.63
N SER A 484 -17.23 29.13 -12.70
CA SER A 484 -17.99 29.68 -13.83
C SER A 484 -17.25 29.52 -15.15
N LYS A 485 -15.95 29.84 -15.18
CA LYS A 485 -15.11 29.76 -16.38
C LYS A 485 -14.88 28.32 -16.83
N VAL A 486 -14.59 27.40 -15.91
CA VAL A 486 -14.45 25.97 -16.20
C VAL A 486 -15.74 25.42 -16.82
N LYS A 487 -16.90 25.77 -16.27
CA LYS A 487 -18.19 25.36 -16.84
C LYS A 487 -18.43 25.92 -18.24
N GLN A 488 -18.15 27.20 -18.45
CA GLN A 488 -18.38 27.85 -19.75
C GLN A 488 -17.43 27.34 -20.85
N GLN A 489 -16.14 27.15 -20.52
CA GLN A 489 -15.12 26.84 -21.52
C GLN A 489 -14.91 25.34 -21.72
N LEU A 490 -15.09 24.53 -20.67
CA LEU A 490 -14.82 23.09 -20.72
C LEU A 490 -16.09 22.23 -20.60
N GLY A 491 -17.22 22.82 -20.19
CA GLY A 491 -18.46 22.08 -19.94
C GLY A 491 -18.42 21.20 -18.70
N TRP A 492 -17.46 21.44 -17.80
CA TRP A 492 -17.24 20.66 -16.57
C TRP A 492 -17.98 21.31 -15.38
N ASP A 493 -18.45 20.50 -14.44
CA ASP A 493 -19.36 20.91 -13.34
C ASP A 493 -18.68 21.30 -12.02
#